data_AF-A0A8S3R6M1-F1
#
_entry.id   AF-A0A8S3R6M1-F1
#
_cell.length_a   1.000
_cell.length_b   1.000
_cell.length_c   1.000
_cell.angle_alpha   90.00
_cell.angle_beta   90.00
_cell.angle_gamma   90.00
#
_symmetry.space_group_name_H-M   'P 1'
#
loop_
_entity.id
_entity.type
_entity.pdbx_description
1 polymer ?
#
loop_
_entity_poly.entity_id
_entity_poly.type
_entity_poly.pdbx_seq_one_letter_code
_entity_poly.pdbx_strand_id
1 'polypeptide(L)'
;MIATQNYTWTDEQKATILEHQAFHMNMTTFLNNVVMEGPTKTFPRKPKSNLKQVIMTKKTKEYKKRSHEQLHAYLVENFIETKKTIDRDVFLFKLEDITTEEQALEKLKDGFKHLKRQNAQTLFFFIQYGMLLNVVYKKIFELRIQGIITITWGKWLLENIGIHPSYARRLRECAKSLGGYYKLYKVGLSFTEIFKLKKELVALFNSSPEMNTFWQENPDICSTREMESSQEVMTLSTL
;
A
#
# COMPACT_ATOMS: atom_id res chain seq x y z
N MET A 1 -40.31 22.38 -0.56
CA MET A 1 -40.61 21.81 0.77
C MET A 1 -39.46 20.89 1.15
N ILE A 2 -38.70 21.21 2.20
CA ILE A 2 -37.62 20.33 2.69
C ILE A 2 -38.28 19.28 3.59
N ALA A 3 -38.21 18.01 3.20
CA ALA A 3 -38.68 16.92 4.05
C ALA A 3 -37.82 16.89 5.33
N THR A 4 -38.41 17.22 6.46
CA THR A 4 -37.83 16.99 7.79
C THR A 4 -37.77 15.49 8.03
N GLN A 5 -36.63 14.87 7.69
CA GLN A 5 -36.34 13.53 8.16
C GLN A 5 -36.13 13.58 9.67
N ASN A 6 -37.03 12.96 10.42
CA ASN A 6 -36.89 12.78 11.86
C ASN A 6 -35.72 11.83 12.14
N TYR A 7 -34.54 12.40 12.36
CA TYR A 7 -33.35 11.64 12.72
C TYR A 7 -33.36 11.36 14.23
N THR A 8 -33.43 10.10 14.63
CA THR A 8 -33.42 9.71 16.05
C THR A 8 -31.98 9.57 16.54
N TRP A 9 -31.48 10.60 17.25
CA TRP A 9 -30.15 10.58 17.87
C TRP A 9 -30.15 9.73 19.15
N THR A 10 -29.12 8.90 19.32
CA THR A 10 -28.87 8.22 20.61
C THR A 10 -28.43 9.24 21.67
N ASP A 11 -28.59 8.91 22.95
CA ASP A 11 -28.20 9.83 24.03
C ASP A 11 -26.68 10.07 24.06
N GLU A 12 -25.87 9.08 23.66
CA GLU A 12 -24.43 9.24 23.47
C GLU A 12 -24.08 10.22 22.34
N GLN A 13 -24.84 10.18 21.23
CA GLN A 13 -24.66 11.11 20.12
C GLN A 13 -25.06 12.53 20.54
N LYS A 14 -26.18 12.69 21.27
CA LYS A 14 -26.59 13.98 21.83
C LYS A 14 -25.55 14.54 22.78
N ALA A 15 -25.02 13.73 23.69
CA ALA A 15 -23.96 14.13 24.61
C ALA A 15 -22.70 14.60 23.86
N THR A 16 -22.30 13.89 22.82
CA THR A 16 -21.19 14.29 21.94
C THR A 16 -21.48 15.63 21.25
N ILE A 17 -22.69 15.83 20.70
CA ILE A 17 -23.08 17.10 20.06
C ILE A 17 -23.01 18.25 21.06
N LEU A 18 -23.55 18.06 22.27
CA LEU A 18 -23.55 19.07 23.32
C LEU A 18 -22.13 19.42 23.80
N GLU A 19 -21.25 18.43 23.95
CA GLU A 19 -19.84 18.64 24.31
C GLU A 19 -19.12 19.51 23.25
N HIS A 20 -19.35 19.23 21.96
CA HIS A 20 -18.79 20.03 20.86
C HIS A 20 -19.40 21.43 20.79
N GLN A 21 -20.71 21.58 21.01
CA GLN A 21 -21.36 22.89 21.08
C GLN A 21 -20.74 23.75 22.19
N ALA A 22 -20.60 23.20 23.39
CA ALA A 22 -19.97 23.89 24.52
C ALA A 22 -18.53 24.29 24.21
N PHE A 23 -17.75 23.41 23.58
CA PHE A 23 -16.39 23.73 23.14
C PHE A 23 -16.35 24.89 22.13
N HIS A 24 -17.21 24.90 21.12
CA HIS A 24 -17.25 25.97 20.12
C HIS A 24 -17.72 27.30 20.70
N MET A 25 -18.68 27.28 21.65
CA MET A 25 -19.05 28.47 22.40
C MET A 25 -17.87 29.01 23.21
N ASN A 26 -17.18 28.15 23.97
CA ASN A 26 -16.00 28.54 24.75
C ASN A 26 -14.87 29.06 23.86
N MET A 27 -14.68 28.48 22.67
CA MET A 27 -13.70 28.95 21.69
C MET A 27 -14.04 30.34 21.15
N THR A 28 -15.32 30.60 20.89
CA THR A 28 -15.78 31.91 20.43
C THR A 28 -15.56 32.98 21.50
N THR A 29 -15.92 32.68 22.75
CA THR A 29 -15.67 33.57 23.90
C THR A 29 -14.18 33.82 24.09
N PHE A 30 -13.35 32.76 24.02
CA PHE A 30 -11.90 32.88 24.10
C PHE A 30 -11.33 33.82 23.03
N LEU A 31 -11.75 33.68 21.77
CA LEU A 31 -11.28 34.53 20.67
C LEU A 31 -11.69 35.99 20.87
N ASN A 32 -12.92 36.25 21.32
CA ASN A 32 -13.37 37.61 21.63
C ASN A 32 -12.54 38.24 22.75
N ASN A 33 -12.23 37.49 23.82
CA ASN A 33 -11.37 37.98 24.89
C ASN A 33 -9.96 38.28 24.38
N VAL A 34 -9.40 37.44 23.49
CA VAL A 34 -8.08 37.70 22.89
C VAL A 34 -8.08 38.99 22.05
N VAL A 35 -9.17 39.28 21.35
CA VAL A 35 -9.31 40.53 20.58
C VAL A 35 -9.40 41.76 21.50
N MET A 36 -10.10 41.65 22.63
CA MET A 36 -10.36 42.77 23.54
C MET A 36 -9.23 43.02 24.55
N GLU A 37 -8.64 41.95 25.08
CA GLU A 37 -7.71 41.99 26.23
C GLU A 37 -6.29 41.54 25.86
N GLY A 38 -6.09 40.97 24.68
CA GLY A 38 -4.81 40.45 24.21
C GLY A 38 -4.55 38.97 24.60
N PRO A 39 -3.30 38.49 24.46
CA PRO A 39 -2.99 37.06 24.59
C PRO A 39 -3.28 36.50 25.99
N THR A 40 -4.08 35.44 26.07
CA THR A 40 -4.40 34.74 27.32
C THR A 40 -3.67 33.39 27.42
N LYS A 41 -3.47 32.88 28.65
CA LYS A 41 -2.68 31.66 28.91
C LYS A 41 -3.47 30.35 28.75
N THR A 42 -4.80 30.39 28.80
CA THR A 42 -5.64 29.17 28.88
C THR A 42 -6.48 28.98 27.64
N PHE A 43 -6.14 27.98 26.84
CA PHE A 43 -6.87 27.61 25.63
C PHE A 43 -8.02 26.62 25.97
N PRO A 44 -9.23 26.79 25.40
CA PRO A 44 -10.32 25.83 25.58
C PRO A 44 -9.91 24.42 25.14
N ARG A 45 -10.17 23.41 25.97
CA ARG A 45 -9.81 22.02 25.68
C ARG A 45 -10.75 21.44 24.64
N LYS A 46 -10.19 20.90 23.56
CA LYS A 46 -10.95 20.19 22.53
C LYS A 46 -11.60 18.93 23.12
N PRO A 47 -12.89 18.67 22.83
CA PRO A 47 -13.56 17.42 23.15
C PRO A 47 -12.75 16.20 22.69
N LYS A 48 -12.77 15.14 23.49
CA LYS A 48 -12.14 13.85 23.10
C LYS A 48 -12.98 13.10 22.08
N SER A 49 -14.29 13.34 22.08
CA SER A 49 -15.26 12.73 21.18
C SER A 49 -15.07 13.19 19.72
N ASN A 50 -15.37 12.33 18.75
CA ASN A 50 -15.23 12.63 17.33
C ASN A 50 -16.59 12.97 16.70
N LEU A 51 -16.90 14.26 16.58
CA LEU A 51 -18.15 14.75 15.99
C LEU A 51 -18.41 14.20 14.58
N LYS A 52 -17.36 13.88 13.81
CA LYS A 52 -17.50 13.30 12.47
C LYS A 52 -18.19 11.93 12.50
N GLN A 53 -18.01 11.13 13.55
CA GLN A 53 -18.69 9.84 13.69
C GLN A 53 -20.19 10.00 13.93
N VAL A 54 -20.60 11.12 14.55
CA VAL A 54 -22.01 11.44 14.80
C VAL A 54 -22.66 12.00 13.53
N ILE A 55 -22.01 12.96 12.86
CA ILE A 55 -22.58 13.67 11.69
C ILE A 55 -22.50 12.82 10.42
N MET A 56 -21.40 12.08 10.22
CA MET A 56 -21.23 11.24 9.03
C MET A 56 -21.60 9.80 9.37
N THR A 57 -22.89 9.46 9.29
CA THR A 57 -23.39 8.08 9.30
C THR A 57 -23.04 7.30 8.03
N LYS A 58 -21.96 7.68 7.34
CA LYS A 58 -21.32 6.75 6.42
C LYS A 58 -20.81 5.63 7.31
N LYS A 59 -21.55 4.52 7.36
CA LYS A 59 -21.05 3.21 7.79
C LYS A 59 -19.67 3.12 7.16
N THR A 60 -18.62 3.32 7.96
CA THR A 60 -17.28 2.92 7.53
C THR A 60 -17.49 1.48 7.17
N LYS A 61 -17.46 1.14 5.87
CA LYS A 61 -17.57 -0.24 5.42
C LYS A 61 -16.57 -0.98 6.28
N GLU A 62 -17.05 -1.74 7.26
CA GLU A 62 -16.16 -2.54 8.08
C GLU A 62 -15.45 -3.40 7.06
N TYR A 63 -14.14 -3.20 6.97
CA TYR A 63 -13.33 -3.97 6.06
C TYR A 63 -13.42 -5.38 6.60
N LYS A 64 -14.29 -6.21 6.01
CA LYS A 64 -14.51 -7.59 6.46
C LYS A 64 -13.15 -8.26 6.38
N LYS A 65 -12.52 -8.45 7.55
CA LYS A 65 -11.20 -9.03 7.67
C LYS A 65 -11.30 -10.42 7.04
N ARG A 66 -10.52 -10.65 5.97
CA ARG A 66 -10.48 -11.96 5.32
C ARG A 66 -9.81 -12.93 6.28
N SER A 67 -10.25 -14.19 6.28
CA SER A 67 -9.45 -15.25 6.91
C SER A 67 -8.10 -15.36 6.20
N HIS A 68 -7.12 -16.00 6.84
CA HIS A 68 -5.81 -16.21 6.25
C HIS A 68 -5.91 -17.03 4.94
N GLU A 69 -6.76 -18.04 4.92
CA GLU A 69 -7.03 -18.90 3.75
C GLU A 69 -7.70 -18.11 2.63
N GLN A 70 -8.68 -17.26 2.96
CA GLN A 70 -9.33 -16.38 1.98
C GLN A 70 -8.36 -15.36 1.39
N LEU A 71 -7.47 -14.81 2.21
CA LEU A 71 -6.44 -13.89 1.73
C LEU A 71 -5.43 -14.62 0.83
N HIS A 72 -4.99 -15.81 1.22
CA HIS A 72 -4.10 -16.65 0.41
C HIS A 72 -4.73 -16.95 -0.96
N ALA A 73 -5.96 -17.48 -0.97
CA ALA A 73 -6.69 -17.81 -2.19
C ALA A 73 -6.85 -16.58 -3.10
N TYR A 74 -7.22 -15.43 -2.51
CA TYR A 74 -7.33 -14.17 -3.24
C TYR A 74 -6.03 -13.75 -3.92
N LEU A 75 -4.87 -13.93 -3.27
CA LEU A 75 -3.58 -13.56 -3.85
C LEU A 75 -3.18 -14.52 -4.98
N VAL A 76 -3.42 -15.83 -4.80
CA VAL A 76 -3.13 -16.86 -5.80
C VAL A 76 -4.01 -16.69 -7.04
N GLU A 77 -5.29 -16.37 -6.88
CA GLU A 77 -6.18 -16.02 -8.00
C GLU A 77 -5.68 -14.81 -8.81
N ASN A 78 -4.88 -13.95 -8.19
CA ASN A 78 -4.29 -12.79 -8.84
C ASN A 78 -2.85 -13.03 -9.34
N PHE A 79 -2.38 -14.27 -9.43
CA PHE A 79 -1.11 -14.58 -10.07
C PHE A 79 -1.13 -14.31 -11.57
N ILE A 80 -0.04 -13.71 -12.04
CA ILE A 80 0.18 -13.38 -13.43
C ILE A 80 1.53 -13.94 -13.86
N GLU A 81 1.56 -14.45 -15.08
CA GLU A 81 2.79 -14.82 -15.75
C GLU A 81 3.58 -13.56 -16.14
N THR A 82 4.68 -13.32 -15.42
CA THR A 82 5.54 -12.12 -15.57
C THR A 82 6.54 -12.22 -16.73
N LYS A 83 6.78 -13.43 -17.28
CA LYS A 83 7.73 -13.66 -18.38
C LYS A 83 7.25 -13.09 -19.72
N LYS A 84 5.94 -12.93 -19.89
CA LYS A 84 5.35 -12.36 -21.10
C LYS A 84 5.62 -10.86 -21.16
N THR A 85 5.92 -10.32 -22.32
CA THR A 85 6.06 -8.88 -22.50
C THR A 85 4.69 -8.19 -22.41
N ILE A 86 4.68 -6.91 -22.06
CA ILE A 86 3.46 -6.09 -22.15
C ILE A 86 3.40 -5.57 -23.58
N ASP A 87 2.49 -6.13 -24.36
CA ASP A 87 2.11 -5.56 -25.64
C ASP A 87 1.31 -4.27 -25.40
N ARG A 88 1.75 -3.18 -26.02
CA ARG A 88 1.11 -1.86 -25.94
C ARG A 88 0.02 -1.71 -26.98
N ASP A 89 0.09 -2.46 -28.07
CA ASP A 89 -0.85 -2.35 -29.18
C ASP A 89 -2.24 -2.88 -28.79
N VAL A 90 -2.30 -3.73 -27.76
CA VAL A 90 -3.54 -4.17 -27.09
C VAL A 90 -4.39 -2.98 -26.60
N PHE A 91 -3.77 -1.83 -26.31
CA PHE A 91 -4.47 -0.61 -25.86
C PHE A 91 -4.76 0.39 -27.00
N LEU A 92 -4.30 0.11 -28.22
CA LEU A 92 -4.43 0.98 -29.39
C LEU A 92 -5.49 0.47 -30.37
N PHE A 93 -6.63 -0.02 -29.88
CA PHE A 93 -7.72 -0.48 -30.73
C PHE A 93 -8.65 0.67 -31.12
N LYS A 94 -9.21 0.60 -32.33
CA LYS A 94 -10.23 1.52 -32.83
C LYS A 94 -11.62 0.92 -32.60
N LEU A 95 -12.64 1.79 -32.56
CA LEU A 95 -14.03 1.34 -32.44
C LEU A 95 -14.45 0.44 -33.61
N GLU A 96 -13.88 0.70 -34.79
CA GLU A 96 -14.07 -0.08 -36.03
C GLU A 96 -13.62 -1.54 -35.90
N ASP A 97 -12.69 -1.84 -34.97
CA ASP A 97 -12.17 -3.19 -34.73
C ASP A 97 -13.12 -4.05 -33.88
N ILE A 98 -14.22 -3.48 -33.38
CA ILE A 98 -15.19 -4.14 -32.49
C ILE A 98 -16.53 -4.24 -33.21
N THR A 99 -16.84 -5.44 -33.70
CA THR A 99 -18.10 -5.71 -34.40
C THR A 99 -19.18 -6.31 -33.50
N THR A 100 -18.78 -6.98 -32.41
CA THR A 100 -19.70 -7.64 -31.47
C THR A 100 -19.36 -7.35 -30.01
N GLU A 101 -20.33 -7.58 -29.11
CA GLU A 101 -20.14 -7.45 -27.67
C GLU A 101 -19.09 -8.45 -27.14
N GLU A 102 -19.06 -9.67 -27.68
CA GLU A 102 -18.10 -10.71 -27.28
C GLU A 102 -16.66 -10.30 -27.59
N GLN A 103 -16.42 -9.69 -28.75
CA GLN A 103 -15.12 -9.15 -29.11
C GLN A 103 -14.70 -8.02 -28.16
N ALA A 104 -15.61 -7.11 -27.84
CA ALA A 104 -15.35 -6.04 -26.88
C ALA A 104 -14.95 -6.62 -25.50
N LEU A 105 -15.70 -7.61 -25.02
CA LEU A 105 -15.43 -8.28 -23.76
C LEU A 105 -14.08 -9.00 -23.76
N GLU A 106 -13.73 -9.68 -24.85
CA GLU A 106 -12.43 -10.36 -24.99
C GLU A 106 -11.27 -9.36 -24.96
N LYS A 107 -11.37 -8.27 -25.74
CA LYS A 107 -10.35 -7.19 -25.76
C LYS A 107 -10.18 -6.53 -24.39
N LEU A 108 -11.29 -6.26 -23.68
CA LEU A 108 -11.24 -5.71 -22.33
C LEU A 108 -10.58 -6.68 -21.34
N LYS A 109 -10.89 -7.98 -21.43
CA LYS A 109 -10.24 -9.02 -20.60
C LYS A 109 -8.74 -9.07 -20.88
N ASP A 110 -8.33 -8.96 -22.14
CA ASP A 110 -6.92 -8.99 -22.51
C ASP A 110 -6.17 -7.73 -22.03
N GLY A 111 -6.72 -6.55 -22.28
CA GLY A 111 -6.21 -5.30 -21.73
C GLY A 111 -6.08 -5.33 -20.20
N PHE A 112 -7.06 -5.92 -19.50
CA PHE A 112 -6.99 -6.10 -18.05
C PHE A 112 -5.87 -7.05 -17.61
N LYS A 113 -5.60 -8.13 -18.35
CA LYS A 113 -4.44 -9.00 -18.09
C LYS A 113 -3.12 -8.24 -18.26
N HIS A 114 -3.00 -7.39 -19.27
CA HIS A 114 -1.82 -6.55 -19.48
C HIS A 114 -1.63 -5.54 -18.33
N LEU A 115 -2.71 -4.93 -17.85
CA LEU A 115 -2.68 -4.06 -16.65
C LEU A 115 -2.24 -4.82 -15.40
N LYS A 116 -2.76 -6.03 -15.16
CA LYS A 116 -2.32 -6.85 -14.03
C LYS A 116 -0.83 -7.22 -14.14
N ARG A 117 -0.32 -7.50 -15.34
CA ARG A 117 1.11 -7.74 -15.57
C ARG A 117 1.96 -6.51 -15.27
N GLN A 118 1.53 -5.33 -15.72
CA GLN A 118 2.20 -4.07 -15.41
C GLN A 118 2.22 -3.82 -13.90
N ASN A 119 1.12 -4.08 -13.19
CA ASN A 119 1.05 -3.96 -11.74
C ASN A 119 2.06 -4.89 -11.05
N ALA A 120 2.17 -6.15 -11.46
CA ALA A 120 3.13 -7.11 -10.91
C ALA A 120 4.59 -6.63 -11.10
N GLN A 121 4.95 -6.19 -12.31
CA GLN A 121 6.28 -5.62 -12.60
C GLN A 121 6.54 -4.36 -11.77
N THR A 122 5.55 -3.48 -11.68
CA THR A 122 5.64 -2.24 -10.90
C THR A 122 5.81 -2.53 -9.40
N LEU A 123 5.10 -3.52 -8.88
CA LEU A 123 5.20 -3.97 -7.49
C LEU A 123 6.61 -4.50 -7.19
N PHE A 124 7.18 -5.30 -8.09
CA PHE A 124 8.58 -5.74 -8.00
C PHE A 124 9.51 -4.54 -7.87
N PHE A 125 9.44 -3.56 -8.78
CA PHE A 125 10.29 -2.37 -8.74
C PHE A 125 10.10 -1.55 -7.46
N PHE A 126 8.86 -1.37 -6.98
CA PHE A 126 8.63 -0.66 -5.73
C PHE A 126 9.24 -1.35 -4.51
N ILE A 127 9.17 -2.68 -4.45
CA ILE A 127 9.77 -3.43 -3.35
C ILE A 127 11.30 -3.38 -3.46
N GLN A 128 11.88 -3.62 -4.64
CA GLN A 128 13.33 -3.53 -4.86
C GLN A 128 13.88 -2.13 -4.56
N TYR A 129 13.20 -1.08 -5.04
CA TYR A 129 13.57 0.30 -4.75
C TYR A 129 13.43 0.62 -3.26
N GLY A 130 12.41 0.09 -2.59
CA GLY A 130 12.28 0.17 -1.14
C GLY A 130 13.41 -0.52 -0.37
N MET A 131 13.94 -1.65 -0.89
CA MET A 131 15.13 -2.32 -0.34
C MET A 131 16.37 -1.44 -0.50
N LEU A 132 16.60 -0.89 -1.70
CA LEU A 132 17.69 0.05 -1.96
C LEU A 132 17.61 1.27 -1.03
N LEU A 133 16.42 1.86 -0.86
CA LEU A 133 16.20 2.97 0.06
C LEU A 133 16.53 2.62 1.52
N ASN A 134 16.33 1.36 1.95
CA ASN A 134 16.74 0.92 3.29
C ASN A 134 18.26 0.88 3.44
N VAL A 135 18.98 0.40 2.42
CA VAL A 135 20.46 0.38 2.40
C VAL A 135 21.01 1.80 2.42
N VAL A 136 20.54 2.65 1.51
CA VAL A 136 20.97 4.06 1.41
C VAL A 136 20.67 4.81 2.70
N TYR A 137 19.47 4.61 3.29
CA TYR A 137 19.13 5.23 4.57
C TYR A 137 20.12 4.87 5.67
N LYS A 138 20.49 3.59 5.80
CA LYS A 138 21.48 3.14 6.80
C LYS A 138 22.81 3.84 6.57
N LYS A 139 23.28 3.89 5.32
CA LYS A 139 24.55 4.54 4.99
C LYS A 139 24.55 6.04 5.28
N ILE A 140 23.49 6.76 4.90
CA ILE A 140 23.36 8.19 5.18
C ILE A 140 23.30 8.45 6.69
N PHE A 141 22.65 7.57 7.45
CA PHE A 141 22.61 7.67 8.91
C PHE A 141 24.01 7.51 9.54
N GLU A 142 24.82 6.56 9.06
CA GLU A 142 26.22 6.39 9.48
C GLU A 142 27.07 7.63 9.15
N LEU A 143 26.97 8.15 7.92
CA LEU A 143 27.68 9.35 7.48
C LEU A 143 27.28 10.59 8.30
N ARG A 144 26.04 10.63 8.79
CA ARG A 144 25.55 11.70 9.67
C ARG A 144 26.14 11.60 11.08
N ILE A 145 26.28 10.39 11.63
CA ILE A 145 26.97 10.18 12.92
C ILE A 145 28.44 10.62 12.83
N GLN A 146 29.08 10.41 11.67
CA GLN A 146 30.46 10.84 11.41
C GLN A 146 30.59 12.34 11.13
N GLY A 147 29.49 13.09 11.08
CA GLY A 147 29.51 14.53 10.76
C GLY A 147 29.76 14.87 9.29
N ILE A 148 29.88 13.87 8.41
CA ILE A 148 30.11 14.07 6.96
C ILE A 148 28.87 14.67 6.29
N ILE A 149 27.68 14.21 6.70
CA ILE A 149 26.40 14.74 6.22
C ILE A 149 25.68 15.42 7.37
N THR A 150 25.34 16.69 7.21
CA THR A 150 24.64 17.49 8.23
C THR A 150 23.13 17.54 8.03
N ILE A 151 22.63 17.27 6.81
CA ILE A 151 21.20 17.36 6.48
C ILE A 151 20.41 16.14 6.96
N THR A 152 19.12 16.34 7.24
CA THR A 152 18.22 15.24 7.61
C THR A 152 17.90 14.36 6.41
N TRP A 153 17.58 13.08 6.64
CA TRP A 153 17.18 12.15 5.57
C TRP A 153 16.05 12.69 4.69
N GLY A 154 15.05 13.34 5.29
CA GLY A 154 13.92 13.89 4.55
C GLY A 154 14.33 15.02 3.61
N LYS A 155 15.22 15.92 4.09
CA LYS A 155 15.78 17.00 3.26
C LYS A 155 16.68 16.43 2.16
N TRP A 156 17.54 15.46 2.50
CA TRP A 156 18.42 14.79 1.54
C TRP A 156 17.63 14.14 0.39
N LEU A 157 16.51 13.46 0.70
CA LEU A 157 15.64 12.86 -0.31
C LEU A 157 15.02 13.88 -1.27
N LEU A 158 14.54 15.01 -0.74
CA LEU A 158 13.93 16.06 -1.55
C LEU A 158 14.97 16.73 -2.47
N GLU A 159 16.15 17.04 -1.94
CA GLU A 159 17.19 17.77 -2.66
C GLU A 159 17.92 16.89 -3.70
N ASN A 160 18.13 15.60 -3.43
CA ASN A 160 18.98 14.75 -4.29
C ASN A 160 18.21 13.79 -5.19
N ILE A 161 16.99 13.37 -4.79
CA ILE A 161 16.22 12.35 -5.53
C ILE A 161 14.87 12.93 -6.00
N GLY A 162 14.38 13.99 -5.36
CA GLY A 162 13.06 14.57 -5.69
C GLY A 162 11.88 13.72 -5.20
N ILE A 163 12.07 12.85 -4.21
CA ILE A 163 10.98 12.04 -3.63
C ILE A 163 10.56 12.57 -2.26
N HIS A 164 9.25 12.61 -2.02
CA HIS A 164 8.73 13.05 -0.73
C HIS A 164 9.05 12.02 0.38
N PRO A 165 9.47 12.46 1.59
CA PRO A 165 9.88 11.55 2.66
C PRO A 165 8.81 10.54 3.09
N SER A 166 7.52 10.94 3.06
CA SER A 166 6.41 10.04 3.37
C SER A 166 6.28 8.88 2.37
N TYR A 167 6.53 9.14 1.07
CA TYR A 167 6.47 8.13 0.03
C TYR A 167 7.65 7.16 0.15
N ALA A 168 8.87 7.68 0.35
CA ALA A 168 10.06 6.86 0.61
C ALA A 168 9.87 5.94 1.83
N ARG A 169 9.27 6.46 2.92
CA ARG A 169 8.94 5.67 4.11
C ARG A 169 7.98 4.51 3.77
N ARG A 170 6.92 4.77 3.01
CA ARG A 170 5.96 3.73 2.59
C ARG A 170 6.64 2.60 1.81
N LEU A 171 7.51 2.95 0.85
CA LEU A 171 8.26 1.98 0.05
C LEU A 171 9.19 1.13 0.93
N ARG A 172 9.97 1.77 1.81
CA ARG A 172 10.88 1.10 2.74
C ARG A 172 10.17 0.15 3.69
N GLU A 173 9.04 0.57 4.24
CA GLU A 173 8.23 -0.27 5.12
C GLU A 173 7.66 -1.48 4.37
N CYS A 174 7.15 -1.27 3.15
CA CYS A 174 6.64 -2.34 2.32
C CYS A 174 7.75 -3.36 2.02
N ALA A 175 8.92 -2.88 1.59
CA ALA A 175 10.09 -3.69 1.31
C ALA A 175 10.59 -4.46 2.55
N LYS A 176 10.63 -3.82 3.73
CA LYS A 176 11.04 -4.49 4.97
C LYS A 176 10.09 -5.63 5.33
N SER A 177 8.78 -5.45 5.13
CA SER A 177 7.78 -6.46 5.46
C SER A 177 7.63 -7.56 4.40
N LEU A 178 7.80 -7.22 3.12
CA LEU A 178 7.40 -8.10 2.00
C LEU A 178 8.57 -8.53 1.10
N GLY A 179 9.78 -7.97 1.26
CA GLY A 179 10.90 -8.19 0.35
C GLY A 179 11.43 -9.63 0.28
N GLY A 180 11.15 -10.44 1.30
CA GLY A 180 11.54 -11.86 1.32
C GLY A 180 10.57 -12.80 0.59
N TYR A 181 9.46 -12.31 0.06
CA TYR A 181 8.37 -13.13 -0.49
C TYR A 181 8.29 -13.02 -2.01
N TYR A 182 9.15 -13.75 -2.72
CA TYR A 182 9.33 -13.59 -4.17
C TYR A 182 8.06 -13.83 -4.99
N LYS A 183 7.16 -14.72 -4.55
CA LYS A 183 5.89 -14.94 -5.28
C LYS A 183 4.96 -13.73 -5.24
N LEU A 184 5.12 -12.80 -4.29
CA LEU A 184 4.35 -11.53 -4.32
C LEU A 184 4.66 -10.69 -5.57
N TYR A 185 5.84 -10.84 -6.16
CA TYR A 185 6.21 -10.13 -7.40
C TYR A 185 5.43 -10.60 -8.63
N LYS A 186 4.69 -11.71 -8.51
CA LYS A 186 3.80 -12.24 -9.55
C LYS A 186 2.34 -11.86 -9.35
N VAL A 187 2.02 -11.16 -8.26
CA VAL A 187 0.65 -10.77 -7.94
C VAL A 187 0.29 -9.53 -8.74
N GLY A 188 -0.75 -9.62 -9.58
CA GLY A 188 -1.22 -8.54 -10.46
C GLY A 188 -2.00 -7.42 -9.77
N LEU A 189 -1.81 -7.25 -8.46
CA LEU A 189 -2.44 -6.21 -7.66
C LEU A 189 -1.60 -4.93 -7.66
N SER A 190 -2.25 -3.78 -7.57
CA SER A 190 -1.53 -2.51 -7.49
C SER A 190 -0.73 -2.41 -6.18
N PHE A 191 0.34 -1.61 -6.18
CA PHE A 191 1.11 -1.34 -4.96
C PHE A 191 0.26 -0.78 -3.82
N THR A 192 -0.73 0.06 -4.13
CA THR A 192 -1.62 0.63 -3.12
C THR A 192 -2.47 -0.44 -2.43
N GLU A 193 -2.94 -1.43 -3.18
CA GLU A 193 -3.69 -2.56 -2.62
C GLU A 193 -2.81 -3.45 -1.75
N ILE A 194 -1.61 -3.82 -2.24
CA ILE A 194 -0.64 -4.58 -1.45
C ILE A 194 -0.25 -3.83 -0.18
N PHE A 195 -0.04 -2.51 -0.26
CA PHE A 195 0.30 -1.69 0.89
C PHE A 195 -0.83 -1.67 1.94
N LYS A 196 -2.10 -1.64 1.51
CA LYS A 196 -3.26 -1.76 2.41
C LYS A 196 -3.30 -3.14 3.09
N LEU A 197 -3.01 -4.20 2.32
CA LEU A 197 -3.01 -5.59 2.81
C LEU A 197 -1.75 -5.95 3.61
N LYS A 198 -0.70 -5.13 3.62
CA LYS A 198 0.62 -5.42 4.23
C LYS A 198 0.53 -6.05 5.63
N LYS A 199 -0.32 -5.50 6.50
CA LYS A 199 -0.47 -6.02 7.87
C LYS A 199 -1.09 -7.42 7.90
N GLU A 200 -2.10 -7.65 7.06
CA GLU A 200 -2.76 -8.96 6.92
C GLU A 200 -1.82 -9.98 6.27
N LEU A 201 -1.00 -9.56 5.30
CA LEU A 201 0.03 -10.39 4.68
C LEU A 201 1.08 -10.84 5.69
N VAL A 202 1.61 -9.91 6.50
CA VAL A 202 2.58 -10.27 7.56
C VAL A 202 1.94 -11.23 8.58
N ALA A 203 0.68 -11.01 8.95
CA ALA A 203 -0.05 -11.92 9.84
C ALA A 203 -0.22 -13.32 9.21
N LEU A 204 -0.60 -13.38 7.93
CA LEU A 204 -0.73 -14.60 7.14
C LEU A 204 0.58 -15.40 7.17
N PHE A 205 1.70 -14.75 6.82
CA PHE A 205 3.01 -15.42 6.74
C PHE A 205 3.52 -15.87 8.11
N ASN A 206 3.22 -15.14 9.18
CA ASN A 206 3.62 -15.54 10.53
C ASN A 206 2.75 -16.67 11.11
N SER A 207 1.53 -16.84 10.61
CA SER A 207 0.55 -17.79 11.18
C SER A 207 0.63 -19.19 10.59
N SER A 208 1.15 -19.34 9.37
CA SER A 208 1.27 -20.64 8.69
C SER A 208 2.67 -20.80 8.08
N PRO A 209 3.52 -21.69 8.64
CA PRO A 209 4.84 -21.98 8.09
C PRO A 209 4.79 -22.48 6.64
N GLU A 210 3.77 -23.28 6.30
CA GLU A 210 3.55 -23.76 4.94
C GLU A 210 3.33 -22.61 3.96
N MET A 211 2.43 -21.67 4.29
CA MET A 211 2.19 -20.49 3.47
C MET A 211 3.44 -19.60 3.41
N ASN A 212 4.14 -19.41 4.53
CA ASN A 212 5.39 -18.65 4.56
C ASN A 212 6.41 -19.21 3.55
N THR A 213 6.67 -20.52 3.61
CA THR A 213 7.58 -21.21 2.68
C THR A 213 7.11 -21.04 1.24
N PHE A 214 5.82 -21.30 0.97
CA PHE A 214 5.25 -21.12 -0.36
C PHE A 214 5.53 -19.73 -0.93
N TRP A 215 5.36 -18.67 -0.14
CA TRP A 215 5.57 -17.29 -0.61
C TRP A 215 7.04 -16.89 -0.73
N GLN A 216 7.95 -17.54 0.02
CA GLN A 216 9.40 -17.33 0.00
C GLN A 216 10.13 -18.13 -1.07
N GLU A 217 9.51 -19.12 -1.69
CA GLU A 217 10.11 -19.88 -2.78
C GLU A 217 10.44 -18.97 -3.97
N ASN A 218 11.71 -18.92 -4.38
CA ASN A 218 12.13 -18.23 -5.59
C ASN A 218 11.92 -19.16 -6.80
N PRO A 219 10.95 -18.86 -7.69
CA PRO A 219 10.63 -19.72 -8.81
C PRO A 219 11.75 -19.79 -9.87
N ASP A 220 12.69 -18.84 -9.87
CA ASP A 220 13.74 -18.76 -10.89
C ASP A 220 15.06 -19.45 -10.45
N ILE A 221 15.17 -19.89 -9.19
CA ILE A 221 16.38 -20.59 -8.68
C ILE A 221 16.26 -22.12 -8.82
N CYS A 222 15.07 -22.68 -9.08
CA CYS A 222 14.87 -24.14 -9.08
C CYS A 222 15.35 -24.87 -10.36
N SER A 223 15.83 -24.15 -11.40
CA SER A 223 16.16 -24.75 -12.70
C SER A 223 17.66 -24.92 -12.98
N THR A 224 18.56 -24.25 -12.24
CA THR A 224 19.99 -24.27 -12.58
C THR A 224 20.74 -25.47 -11.98
N ARG A 225 20.19 -26.14 -10.97
CA ARG A 225 20.89 -27.26 -10.29
C ARG A 225 20.88 -28.58 -11.07
N GLU A 226 19.97 -28.77 -12.02
CA GLU A 226 19.92 -29.97 -12.87
C GLU A 226 20.80 -29.87 -14.13
N MET A 227 21.15 -28.64 -14.57
CA MET A 227 22.04 -28.46 -15.72
C MET A 227 23.52 -28.62 -15.36
N GLU A 228 23.93 -28.32 -14.12
CA GLU A 228 25.31 -28.53 -13.66
C GLU A 228 25.62 -30.04 -13.45
N SER A 229 24.63 -30.83 -13.00
CA SER A 229 24.75 -32.30 -12.88
C SER A 229 24.94 -33.02 -14.21
N SER A 230 24.54 -32.40 -15.33
CA SER A 230 24.67 -33.02 -16.67
C SER A 230 25.97 -32.64 -17.37
N GLN A 231 26.68 -31.61 -16.91
CA GLN A 231 27.98 -31.21 -17.47
C GLN A 231 29.17 -31.92 -16.82
N GLU A 232 29.07 -32.33 -15.54
CA GLU A 232 30.13 -33.10 -14.86
C GLU A 232 30.30 -34.54 -15.39
N VAL A 233 29.27 -35.13 -15.99
CA VAL A 233 29.34 -36.50 -16.56
C VAL A 233 30.03 -36.51 -17.94
N MET A 234 30.01 -35.40 -18.68
CA MET A 234 30.68 -35.32 -19.99
C MET A 234 32.18 -35.06 -19.89
N THR A 235 32.68 -34.42 -18.82
CA THR A 235 34.13 -34.18 -18.66
C THR A 235 34.92 -35.40 -18.21
N LEU A 236 34.26 -36.41 -17.64
CA LEU A 236 34.92 -37.66 -17.18
C LEU A 236 34.98 -38.77 -18.24
N SER A 237 34.43 -38.55 -19.44
CA SER A 237 34.44 -39.54 -20.53
C SER A 237 35.54 -39.28 -21.58
N THR A 238 36.47 -38.35 -21.31
CA THR A 238 37.54 -37.92 -22.26
C THR A 238 38.96 -37.97 -21.69
N LEU A 239 39.17 -38.69 -20.58
CA LEU A 239 40.48 -39.05 -20.04
C LEU A 239 40.58 -40.57 -19.92
#